data_AF-M9RXB2-F1
#
_entry.id   AF-M9RXB2-F1
#
_cell.length_a   1.000
_cell.length_b   1.000
_cell.length_c   1.000
_cell.angle_alpha   90.00
_cell.angle_beta   90.00
_cell.angle_gamma   90.00
#
_symmetry.space_group_name_H-M   'P 1'
#
loop_
_entity.id
_entity.type
_entity.pdbx_description
1 polymer ?
#
loop_
_entity_poly.entity_id
_entity_poly.type
_entity_poly.pdbx_seq_one_letter_code
_entity_poly.pdbx_strand_id
1 'polypeptide(L)'
;MSATRLPSAPPTQLTLRQIYEWIDQTPGQHHAIGRYQFIPSTLARLVEAEGISLDQEFTPQVQRQLAAHLVFEADYQEFLNGRTDADTFMDNLARIWAGLPLRNGNSAYHNYAGNRATITRATFSGVVEATYGP
;
A
#
# COMPACT_ATOMS: atom_id res chain seq x y z
N MET A 1 2.21 13.96 9.33
CA MET A 1 3.52 14.45 8.85
C MET A 1 4.36 13.25 8.46
N SER A 2 5.17 13.33 7.39
CA SER A 2 6.02 12.21 6.95
C SER A 2 7.22 11.98 7.88
N ALA A 3 7.97 10.88 7.66
CA ALA A 3 9.22 10.59 8.37
C ALA A 3 10.21 11.76 8.26
N THR A 4 10.78 12.19 9.39
CA THR A 4 11.84 13.22 9.43
C THR A 4 13.22 12.60 9.57
N ARG A 5 13.34 11.45 10.25
CA ARG A 5 14.56 10.62 10.27
C ARG A 5 14.42 9.55 9.19
N LEU A 6 15.17 9.71 8.11
CA LEU A 6 15.14 8.80 6.96
C LEU A 6 16.02 7.56 7.20
N PRO A 7 15.76 6.43 6.52
CA PRO A 7 16.66 5.28 6.55
C PRO A 7 18.02 5.63 5.93
N SER A 8 19.04 4.82 6.23
CA SER A 8 20.42 5.04 5.81
C SER A 8 20.67 4.94 4.30
N ALA A 9 19.77 4.28 3.56
CA ALA A 9 19.83 4.12 2.12
C ALA A 9 18.40 4.11 1.52
N PRO A 10 18.26 4.22 0.18
CA PRO A 10 16.98 3.99 -0.48
C PRO A 10 16.35 2.65 -0.06
N PRO A 11 15.02 2.56 0.15
CA PRO A 11 14.39 1.34 0.63
C PRO A 11 14.70 0.08 -0.18
N THR A 12 14.90 0.22 -1.50
CA THR A 12 15.22 -0.89 -2.41
C THR A 12 16.62 -1.48 -2.22
N GLN A 13 17.47 -0.83 -1.42
CA GLN A 13 18.83 -1.27 -1.10
C GLN A 13 18.97 -1.73 0.36
N LEU A 14 17.87 -1.76 1.11
CA LEU A 14 17.84 -2.22 2.49
C LEU A 14 17.24 -3.61 2.57
N THR A 15 17.75 -4.42 3.50
CA THR A 15 17.04 -5.63 3.91
C THR A 15 15.81 -5.27 4.75
N LEU A 16 14.85 -6.18 4.83
CA LEU A 16 13.69 -6.02 5.72
C LEU A 16 14.13 -5.82 7.17
N ARG A 17 15.17 -6.51 7.62
CA ARG A 17 15.80 -6.33 8.94
C ARG A 17 16.24 -4.87 9.15
N GLN A 18 16.99 -4.30 8.20
CA GLN A 18 17.45 -2.91 8.31
C GLN A 18 16.29 -1.90 8.31
N ILE A 19 15.20 -2.21 7.61
CA ILE A 19 13.98 -1.39 7.66
C ILE A 19 13.34 -1.45 9.05
N TYR A 20 13.21 -2.63 9.65
CA TYR A 20 12.67 -2.76 11.01
C TYR A 20 13.56 -2.11 12.06
N GLU A 21 14.88 -2.25 11.94
CA GLU A 21 15.84 -1.56 12.80
C GLU A 21 15.69 -0.04 12.70
N TRP A 22 15.52 0.51 11.48
CA TRP A 22 15.23 1.94 11.30
C TRP A 22 13.92 2.36 11.98
N ILE A 23 12.86 1.56 11.88
CA ILE A 23 11.57 1.81 12.53
C ILE A 23 11.77 1.88 14.05
N ASP A 24 12.43 0.89 14.64
CA ASP A 24 12.65 0.77 16.09
C ASP A 24 13.55 1.89 16.64
N GLN A 25 14.58 2.29 15.88
CA GLN A 25 15.50 3.37 16.27
C GLN A 25 14.88 4.76 16.13
N THR A 26 13.76 4.88 15.41
CA THR A 26 13.11 6.16 15.15
C THR A 26 11.66 6.22 15.64
N PRO A 27 11.38 5.99 16.94
CA PRO A 27 10.02 5.99 17.45
C PRO A 27 9.35 7.37 17.35
N GLY A 28 8.02 7.39 17.29
CA GLY A 28 7.21 8.61 17.33
C GLY A 28 7.06 9.36 15.99
N GLN A 29 7.48 8.76 14.86
CA GLN A 29 7.22 9.28 13.52
C GLN A 29 6.36 8.31 12.70
N HIS A 30 5.91 8.73 11.52
CA HIS A 30 5.24 7.84 10.57
C HIS A 30 6.28 7.16 9.66
N HIS A 31 6.18 5.85 9.51
CA HIS A 31 7.16 5.02 8.77
C HIS A 31 6.60 4.36 7.51
N ALA A 32 5.69 5.03 6.81
CA ALA A 32 5.26 4.55 5.51
C ALA A 32 6.49 4.48 4.57
N ILE A 33 6.80 3.30 4.04
CA ILE A 33 8.03 3.04 3.29
C ILE A 33 7.78 2.34 1.95
N GLY A 34 8.69 2.56 1.00
CA GLY A 34 8.66 1.96 -0.33
C GLY A 34 7.64 2.60 -1.27
N ARG A 35 7.60 2.08 -2.49
CA ARG A 35 6.73 2.57 -3.58
C ARG A 35 5.25 2.51 -3.22
N TYR A 36 4.85 1.50 -2.46
CA TYR A 36 3.45 1.26 -2.07
C TYR A 36 3.13 1.73 -0.65
N GLN A 37 4.02 2.49 -0.01
CA GLN A 37 3.81 3.20 1.26
C GLN A 37 3.32 2.28 2.40
N PHE A 38 3.99 1.15 2.60
CA PHE A 38 3.65 0.21 3.66
C PHE A 38 3.92 0.80 5.04
N ILE A 39 2.92 0.78 5.93
CA ILE A 39 3.12 1.09 7.35
C ILE A 39 3.71 -0.13 8.08
N PRO A 40 4.39 0.05 9.24
CA PRO A 40 5.12 -1.02 9.91
C PRO A 40 4.30 -2.29 10.18
N SER A 41 3.08 -2.14 10.72
CA SER A 41 2.21 -3.28 11.05
C SER A 41 1.78 -4.06 9.81
N THR A 42 1.44 -3.36 8.72
CA THR A 42 1.09 -3.99 7.45
C THR A 42 2.30 -4.70 6.85
N LEU A 43 3.48 -4.07 6.85
CA LEU A 43 4.70 -4.69 6.32
C LEU A 43 5.05 -5.98 7.09
N ALA A 44 5.04 -5.93 8.43
CA ALA A 44 5.30 -7.09 9.28
C ALA A 44 4.36 -8.26 8.98
N ARG A 45 3.04 -8.00 8.94
CA ARG A 45 2.03 -9.02 8.63
C ARG A 45 2.25 -9.66 7.26
N LEU A 46 2.53 -8.86 6.23
CA LEU A 46 2.70 -9.37 4.87
C LEU A 46 4.01 -10.16 4.72
N VAL A 47 5.10 -9.70 5.34
CA VAL A 47 6.39 -10.42 5.35
C VAL A 47 6.25 -11.79 6.00
N GLU A 48 5.54 -11.86 7.13
CA GLU A 48 5.22 -13.12 7.80
C GLU A 48 4.34 -14.02 6.93
N ALA A 49 3.25 -13.50 6.37
CA ALA A 49 2.31 -14.25 5.55
C ALA A 49 2.95 -14.82 4.27
N GLU A 50 3.88 -14.09 3.66
CA GLU A 50 4.60 -14.49 2.45
C GLU A 50 5.88 -15.30 2.75
N GLY A 51 6.23 -15.51 4.02
CA GLY A 51 7.43 -16.24 4.43
C GLY A 51 8.74 -15.61 3.96
N ILE A 52 8.78 -14.28 3.84
CA ILE A 52 9.95 -13.55 3.33
C ILE A 52 10.99 -13.44 4.43
N SER A 53 12.24 -13.82 4.13
CA SER A 53 13.35 -13.69 5.08
C SER A 53 13.63 -12.23 5.42
N LEU A 54 13.90 -11.94 6.70
CA LEU A 54 14.31 -10.59 7.12
C LEU A 54 15.63 -10.13 6.49
N ASP A 55 16.46 -11.06 6.04
CA ASP A 55 17.74 -10.77 5.38
C ASP A 55 17.57 -10.51 3.87
N GLN A 56 16.35 -10.64 3.34
CA GLN A 56 16.05 -10.33 1.95
C GLN A 56 15.95 -8.81 1.73
N GLU A 57 16.56 -8.33 0.64
CA GLU A 57 16.43 -6.94 0.20
C GLU A 57 14.98 -6.59 -0.17
N PHE A 58 14.54 -5.39 0.20
CA PHE A 58 13.21 -4.87 -0.08
C PHE A 58 13.11 -4.32 -1.52
N THR A 59 13.50 -5.16 -2.47
CA THR A 59 13.58 -4.87 -3.90
C THR A 59 12.22 -4.46 -4.49
N PRO A 60 12.19 -3.83 -5.68
CA PRO A 60 10.94 -3.53 -6.37
C PRO A 60 10.04 -4.77 -6.59
N GLN A 61 10.63 -5.95 -6.73
CA GLN A 61 9.92 -7.23 -6.88
C GLN A 61 9.24 -7.64 -5.57
N VAL A 62 9.96 -7.59 -4.44
CA VAL A 62 9.40 -7.86 -3.11
C VAL A 62 8.26 -6.88 -2.79
N GLN A 63 8.48 -5.59 -3.04
CA GLN A 63 7.45 -4.57 -2.86
C GLN A 63 6.20 -4.85 -3.70
N ARG A 64 6.37 -5.32 -4.95
CA ARG A 64 5.25 -5.65 -5.84
C ARG A 64 4.51 -6.90 -5.36
N GLN A 65 5.21 -7.94 -4.90
CA GLN A 65 4.61 -9.14 -4.34
C GLN A 65 3.71 -8.80 -3.14
N LEU A 66 4.23 -8.03 -2.19
CA LEU A 66 3.49 -7.60 -1.00
C LEU A 66 2.30 -6.70 -1.37
N ALA A 67 2.45 -5.82 -2.37
CA ALA A 67 1.35 -5.01 -2.87
C ALA A 67 0.27 -5.84 -3.58
N ALA A 68 0.67 -6.88 -4.32
CA ALA A 68 -0.27 -7.79 -4.98
C ALA A 68 -1.11 -8.55 -3.93
N HIS A 69 -0.50 -9.02 -2.83
CA HIS A 69 -1.22 -9.61 -1.71
C HIS A 69 -2.33 -8.68 -1.20
N LEU A 70 -2.02 -7.40 -0.99
CA LEU A 70 -3.02 -6.41 -0.56
C LEU A 70 -4.14 -6.22 -1.60
N VAL A 71 -3.84 -6.26 -2.90
CA VAL A 71 -4.87 -6.24 -3.94
C VAL A 71 -5.77 -7.48 -3.85
N PHE A 72 -5.19 -8.67 -3.62
CA PHE A 72 -5.96 -9.90 -3.41
C PHE A 72 -6.92 -9.78 -2.22
N GLU A 73 -6.47 -9.20 -1.11
CA GLU A 73 -7.31 -8.91 0.07
C GLU A 73 -8.41 -7.87 -0.20
N ALA A 74 -8.30 -7.08 -1.27
CA ALA A 74 -9.28 -6.06 -1.63
C ALA A 74 -10.48 -6.59 -2.45
N ASP A 75 -10.80 -7.90 -2.35
CA ASP A 75 -11.80 -8.62 -3.16
C ASP A 75 -11.46 -8.77 -4.64
N TYR A 76 -10.18 -8.82 -5.01
CA TYR A 76 -9.75 -8.92 -6.41
C TYR A 76 -10.35 -10.12 -7.15
N GLN A 77 -10.35 -11.31 -6.54
CA GLN A 77 -10.92 -12.50 -7.18
C GLN A 77 -12.43 -12.39 -7.37
N GLU A 78 -13.14 -11.82 -6.40
CA GLU A 78 -14.58 -11.60 -6.48
C GLU A 78 -14.93 -10.58 -7.56
N PHE A 79 -14.11 -9.52 -7.69
CA PHE A 79 -14.21 -8.54 -8.76
C PHE A 79 -14.01 -9.16 -10.14
N LEU A 80 -12.94 -9.95 -10.33
CA LEU A 80 -12.70 -10.64 -11.60
C LEU A 80 -13.82 -11.63 -11.98
N ASN A 81 -14.44 -12.27 -10.99
CA ASN A 81 -15.56 -13.18 -11.21
C ASN A 81 -16.91 -12.48 -11.36
N GLY A 82 -16.94 -11.14 -11.37
CA GLY A 82 -18.16 -10.34 -11.48
C GLY A 82 -19.08 -10.42 -10.25
N ARG A 83 -18.58 -10.91 -9.11
CA ARG A 83 -19.32 -11.00 -7.83
C ARG A 83 -19.18 -9.74 -6.98
N THR A 84 -18.13 -8.96 -7.22
CA THR A 84 -17.94 -7.61 -6.67
C THR A 84 -17.94 -6.62 -7.83
N ASP A 85 -18.74 -5.55 -7.73
CA ASP A 85 -18.72 -4.49 -8.75
C ASP A 85 -17.45 -3.64 -8.67
N ALA A 86 -17.11 -2.97 -9.78
CA ALA A 86 -15.89 -2.17 -9.90
C ALA A 86 -15.79 -1.07 -8.84
N ASP A 87 -16.90 -0.44 -8.47
CA ASP A 87 -16.87 0.64 -7.50
C ASP A 87 -16.56 0.15 -6.09
N THR A 88 -17.14 -1.00 -5.71
CA THR A 88 -16.88 -1.67 -4.43
C THR A 88 -15.42 -2.11 -4.35
N PHE A 89 -14.89 -2.72 -5.42
CA PHE A 89 -13.47 -3.09 -5.52
C PHE A 89 -12.56 -1.87 -5.36
N MET A 90 -12.85 -0.77 -6.05
CA MET A 90 -12.11 0.49 -5.94
C MET A 90 -12.17 1.09 -4.53
N ASP A 91 -13.33 1.03 -3.87
CA ASP A 91 -13.48 1.50 -2.49
C ASP A 91 -12.68 0.62 -1.50
N ASN A 92 -12.60 -0.69 -1.73
CA ASN A 92 -11.74 -1.59 -0.96
C ASN A 92 -10.26 -1.25 -1.14
N LEU A 93 -9.80 -1.00 -2.37
CA LEU A 93 -8.43 -0.51 -2.63
C LEU A 93 -8.17 0.84 -1.95
N ALA A 94 -9.15 1.74 -1.91
CA ALA A 94 -9.03 3.04 -1.24
C ALA A 94 -8.94 2.93 0.29
N ARG A 95 -9.41 1.82 0.88
CA ARG A 95 -9.18 1.49 2.28
C ARG A 95 -7.78 0.93 2.55
N ILE A 96 -7.01 0.59 1.52
CA ILE A 96 -5.61 0.18 1.67
C ILE A 96 -4.68 1.38 1.43
N TRP A 97 -4.87 2.09 0.32
CA TRP A 97 -4.03 3.22 -0.04
C TRP A 97 -4.77 4.54 0.09
N ALA A 98 -4.33 5.34 1.06
CA ALA A 98 -4.93 6.63 1.36
C ALA A 98 -4.91 7.64 0.19
N GLY A 99 -4.03 7.44 -0.80
CA GLY A 99 -3.99 8.26 -2.02
C GLY A 99 -5.13 7.99 -3.00
N LEU A 100 -5.84 6.87 -2.86
CA LEU A 100 -6.97 6.53 -3.73
C LEU A 100 -8.29 7.11 -3.17
N PRO A 101 -9.18 7.61 -4.05
CA PRO A 101 -10.46 8.16 -3.64
C PRO A 101 -11.54 7.06 -3.49
N LEU A 102 -12.32 7.16 -2.42
CA LEU A 102 -13.63 6.54 -2.31
C LEU A 102 -14.61 7.15 -3.34
N ARG A 103 -15.79 6.56 -3.47
CA ARG A 103 -16.87 7.07 -4.33
C ARG A 103 -17.21 8.56 -4.09
N ASN A 104 -17.09 9.04 -2.86
CA ASN A 104 -17.32 10.46 -2.52
C ASN A 104 -16.14 11.41 -2.89
N GLY A 105 -15.08 10.89 -3.50
CA GLY A 105 -13.89 11.63 -3.91
C GLY A 105 -12.83 11.81 -2.81
N ASN A 106 -13.14 11.47 -1.55
CA ASN A 106 -12.22 11.60 -0.43
C ASN A 106 -11.40 10.34 -0.22
N SER A 107 -10.26 10.47 0.47
CA SER A 107 -9.53 9.33 1.01
C SER A 107 -10.38 8.64 2.09
N ALA A 108 -10.27 7.31 2.20
CA ALA A 108 -10.80 6.60 3.36
C ALA A 108 -10.19 7.08 4.70
N TYR A 109 -9.01 7.72 4.63
CA TYR A 109 -8.26 8.23 5.77
C TYR A 109 -8.21 9.76 5.79
N HIS A 110 -9.18 10.44 5.18
CA HIS A 110 -9.20 11.90 5.10
C HIS A 110 -9.00 12.55 6.48
N ASN A 111 -8.10 13.55 6.56
CA ASN A 111 -7.67 14.25 7.79
C ASN A 111 -6.88 13.42 8.83
N TYR A 112 -6.64 12.13 8.58
CA TYR A 112 -5.73 11.35 9.42
C TYR A 112 -4.28 11.52 8.94
N ALA A 113 -3.39 12.03 9.80
CA ALA A 113 -1.96 12.21 9.50
C ALA A 113 -1.63 13.06 8.23
N GLY A 114 -2.59 13.82 7.71
CA GLY A 114 -2.47 14.60 6.46
C GLY A 114 -2.88 13.83 5.19
N ASN A 115 -3.46 12.64 5.34
CA ASN A 115 -3.91 11.81 4.23
C ASN A 115 -5.05 12.47 3.45
N ARG A 116 -4.96 12.37 2.12
CA ARG A 116 -5.94 12.83 1.15
C ARG A 116 -5.82 12.02 -0.13
N ALA A 117 -6.92 11.94 -0.88
CA ALA A 117 -6.87 11.39 -2.23
C ALA A 117 -5.96 12.29 -3.09
N THR A 118 -5.07 11.68 -3.87
CA THR A 118 -4.13 12.37 -4.76
C THR A 118 -4.57 12.35 -6.21
N ILE A 119 -5.57 11.53 -6.54
CA ILE A 119 -6.23 11.45 -7.84
C ILE A 119 -7.75 11.56 -7.68
N THR A 120 -8.46 11.87 -8.77
CA THR A 120 -9.93 11.91 -8.76
C THR A 120 -10.52 10.51 -8.94
N ARG A 121 -11.78 10.33 -8.50
CA ARG A 121 -12.50 9.06 -8.72
C ARG A 121 -12.64 8.72 -10.20
N ALA A 122 -12.84 9.72 -11.07
CA ALA A 122 -12.90 9.53 -12.52
C ALA A 122 -11.57 9.02 -13.09
N THR A 123 -10.44 9.61 -12.67
CA THR A 123 -9.10 9.13 -13.07
C THR A 123 -8.89 7.68 -12.62
N PHE A 124 -9.25 7.36 -11.37
CA PHE A 124 -9.11 6.01 -10.85
C PHE A 124 -9.97 4.99 -11.63
N SER A 125 -11.23 5.34 -11.91
CA SER A 125 -12.15 4.50 -12.69
C SER A 125 -11.58 4.20 -14.08
N GLY A 126 -11.06 5.22 -14.77
CA GLY A 126 -10.47 5.03 -16.10
C GLY A 126 -9.26 4.10 -16.10
N VAL A 127 -8.45 4.09 -15.03
CA VAL A 127 -7.34 3.14 -14.88
C VAL A 127 -7.86 1.72 -14.65
N VAL A 128 -8.86 1.54 -13.79
CA VAL A 128 -9.46 0.22 -13.53
C VAL A 128 -10.11 -0.34 -14.79
N GLU A 129 -10.87 0.48 -15.52
CA GLU A 129 -11.49 0.12 -16.79
C GLU A 129 -10.44 -0.23 -17.85
N ALA A 130 -9.37 0.55 -17.99
CA ALA A 130 -8.30 0.24 -18.94
C ALA A 130 -7.52 -1.04 -18.58
N THR A 131 -7.55 -1.47 -17.32
CA THR A 131 -6.82 -2.66 -16.84
C THR A 131 -7.66 -3.92 -16.90
N TYR A 132 -8.96 -3.82 -16.59
CA TYR A 132 -9.85 -4.97 -16.37
C TYR A 132 -11.15 -4.93 -17.19
N GLY A 133 -11.35 -3.87 -17.96
CA GLY A 133 -12.46 -3.77 -18.91
C GLY A 133 -12.36 -4.82 -20.03
N PRO A 134 -13.47 -5.07 -20.73
CA PRO A 134 -13.54 -6.02 -21.83
C PRO A 134 -12.65 -5.67 -23.03
#